data_AF-A0A7W4IZR9-F1
#
_entry.id   AF-A0A7W4IZR9-F1
#
_cell.length_a   1.000
_cell.length_b   1.000
_cell.length_c   1.000
_cell.angle_alpha   90.00
_cell.angle_beta   90.00
_cell.angle_gamma   90.00
#
_symmetry.space_group_name_H-M   'P 1'
#
loop_
_entity.id
_entity.type
_entity.pdbx_description
1 polymer ?
#
loop_
_entity_poly.entity_id
_entity_poly.type
_entity_poly.pdbx_seq_one_letter_code
_entity_poly.pdbx_strand_id
1 'polypeptide(L)'
;MWPISPRWQGVARYGARGQAADALDTAAAVAELNGLPAGTRSGDGATTLTDSAGAYVATITFAPPAILTVTIVKEAPRLFSALFLTSGTQPVSARAVARLMPRAHGGTACILALSGMGETVLDDGASLSMPGCDLRTNGMLTLGTEAAIDVANLVAGGTIGPDGNSVCSALTCVQHAAQAADPYADLYGALLGVPPHSVTLPLGQTMLGPPPTGVAYAWQPDGGAYTLAPGVYYINGDFRVNAGTTLSGTGVTIIANGNVVIDGAASLHLTAPTTGASAGLLFASTGGLFQFTGGATTTLTGAIYAPDANLIIDGDNGAAGDCVYAVAAFVTLKGSARFADGDCEAVGMMPIHDLSGVASLVE
;
A
#
# COMPACT_ATOMS: atom_id res chain seq x y z
N MET A 1 24.32 5.62 12.54
CA MET A 1 23.04 5.48 11.82
C MET A 1 23.28 6.09 10.44
N TRP A 2 23.69 5.29 9.45
CA TRP A 2 23.91 5.78 8.09
C TRP A 2 22.54 6.04 7.45
N PRO A 3 22.31 7.18 6.78
CA PRO A 3 21.06 7.42 6.08
C PRO A 3 20.93 6.44 4.92
N ILE A 4 19.69 6.20 4.52
CA ILE A 4 19.27 5.27 3.46
C ILE A 4 20.21 5.32 2.24
N SER A 5 20.73 4.16 1.82
CA SER A 5 21.78 4.10 0.81
C SER A 5 21.28 4.54 -0.59
N PRO A 6 22.07 5.30 -1.38
CA PRO A 6 21.64 5.87 -2.68
C PRO A 6 21.14 4.86 -3.70
N ARG A 7 21.75 3.67 -3.68
CA ARG A 7 21.43 2.53 -4.54
C ARG A 7 20.01 2.01 -4.37
N TRP A 8 19.48 2.02 -3.14
CA TRP A 8 18.16 1.45 -2.83
C TRP A 8 17.04 2.29 -3.43
N GLN A 9 17.14 3.62 -3.31
CA GLN A 9 16.10 4.52 -3.80
C GLN A 9 16.06 4.60 -5.33
N GLY A 10 17.21 4.55 -6.00
CA GLY A 10 17.27 4.51 -7.47
C GLY A 10 16.61 3.25 -8.05
N VAL A 11 16.94 2.11 -7.46
CA VAL A 11 16.37 0.81 -7.84
C VAL A 11 14.88 0.73 -7.49
N ALA A 12 14.45 1.27 -6.36
CA ALA A 12 13.03 1.38 -6.01
C ALA A 12 12.23 2.25 -7.00
N ARG A 13 12.79 3.39 -7.44
CA ARG A 13 12.16 4.26 -8.45
C ARG A 13 12.05 3.60 -9.82
N TYR A 14 13.06 2.82 -10.23
CA TYR A 14 12.93 1.99 -11.44
C TYR A 14 11.76 1.01 -11.30
N GLY A 15 11.66 0.32 -10.15
CA GLY A 15 10.57 -0.63 -9.89
C GLY A 15 9.17 0.01 -9.98
N ALA A 16 9.06 1.29 -9.63
CA ALA A 16 7.81 2.06 -9.68
C ALA A 16 7.44 2.59 -11.07
N ARG A 17 8.42 2.91 -11.93
CA ARG A 17 8.18 3.65 -13.20
C ARG A 17 8.69 2.97 -14.47
N GLY A 18 9.50 1.93 -14.35
CA GLY A 18 10.08 1.21 -15.48
C GLY A 18 11.09 2.00 -16.32
N GLN A 19 11.61 3.12 -15.81
CA GLN A 19 12.56 3.98 -16.53
C GLN A 19 13.94 4.00 -15.88
N ALA A 20 14.98 3.63 -16.64
CA ALA A 20 16.36 3.61 -16.17
C ALA A 20 16.90 5.02 -15.83
N ALA A 21 16.46 6.04 -16.56
CA ALA A 21 16.84 7.44 -16.31
C ALA A 21 16.45 7.89 -14.88
N ASP A 22 15.20 7.63 -14.47
CA ASP A 22 14.70 7.94 -13.13
C ASP A 22 15.50 7.22 -12.03
N ALA A 23 15.98 6.00 -12.31
CA ALA A 23 16.81 5.22 -11.41
C ALA A 23 18.19 5.85 -11.21
N LEU A 24 18.83 6.25 -12.32
CA LEU A 24 20.15 6.88 -12.35
C LEU A 24 20.12 8.24 -11.65
N ASP A 25 19.14 9.09 -11.95
CA ASP A 25 19.00 10.42 -11.36
C ASP A 25 18.69 10.38 -9.86
N THR A 26 17.83 9.45 -9.43
CA THR A 26 17.53 9.26 -8.01
C THR A 26 18.76 8.75 -7.26
N ALA A 27 19.51 7.79 -7.83
CA ALA A 27 20.74 7.31 -7.22
C ALA A 27 21.79 8.41 -7.09
N ALA A 28 21.93 9.30 -8.07
CA ALA A 28 22.80 10.47 -7.99
C ALA A 28 22.37 11.45 -6.90
N ALA A 29 21.08 11.84 -6.88
CA ALA A 29 20.55 12.78 -5.90
C ALA A 29 20.71 12.28 -4.45
N VAL A 30 20.52 10.99 -4.21
CA VAL A 30 20.72 10.42 -2.86
C VAL A 30 22.21 10.30 -2.52
N ALA A 31 23.09 10.12 -3.52
CA ALA A 31 24.53 10.14 -3.29
C ALA A 31 24.99 11.55 -2.83
N GLU A 32 24.47 12.60 -3.46
CA GLU A 32 24.66 14.00 -3.04
C GLU A 32 24.15 14.24 -1.62
N LEU A 33 22.94 13.76 -1.30
CA LEU A 33 22.36 13.87 0.04
C LEU A 33 23.20 13.17 1.12
N ASN A 34 23.94 12.13 0.75
CA ASN A 34 24.84 11.38 1.63
C ASN A 34 26.29 11.95 1.65
N GLY A 35 26.50 13.18 1.16
CA GLY A 35 27.74 13.92 1.32
C GLY A 35 28.69 13.90 0.13
N LEU A 36 28.28 13.39 -1.04
CA LEU A 36 28.95 13.75 -2.29
C LEU A 36 28.65 15.22 -2.63
N PRO A 37 29.64 16.03 -2.99
CA PRO A 37 29.37 17.37 -3.48
C PRO A 37 28.62 17.26 -4.81
N ALA A 38 27.61 18.12 -5.01
CA ALA A 38 26.91 18.19 -6.29
C ALA A 38 27.90 18.54 -7.41
N GLY A 39 27.95 17.70 -8.43
CA GLY A 39 28.91 17.79 -9.52
C GLY A 39 28.26 18.04 -10.88
N THR A 40 29.10 17.96 -11.92
CA THR A 40 28.60 17.95 -13.29
C THR A 40 28.21 16.53 -13.66
N ARG A 41 26.93 16.35 -14.00
CA ARG A 41 26.38 15.08 -14.48
C ARG A 41 26.61 14.92 -15.97
N SER A 42 27.09 13.76 -16.38
CA SER A 42 27.32 13.39 -17.78
C SER A 42 27.03 11.91 -17.98
N GLY A 43 26.71 11.48 -19.21
CA GLY A 43 26.38 10.09 -19.50
C GLY A 43 25.31 9.97 -20.57
N ASP A 44 24.85 8.74 -20.82
CA ASP A 44 23.79 8.46 -21.81
C ASP A 44 22.38 8.58 -21.22
N GLY A 45 22.26 8.73 -19.89
CA GLY A 45 20.99 8.83 -19.17
C GLY A 45 20.13 7.57 -19.22
N ALA A 46 20.64 6.48 -19.80
CA ALA A 46 19.91 5.24 -20.03
C ALA A 46 20.61 4.02 -19.41
N THR A 47 21.93 4.00 -19.40
CA THR A 47 22.74 2.92 -18.81
C THR A 47 23.82 3.45 -17.88
N THR A 48 24.26 4.69 -18.05
CA THR A 48 25.37 5.25 -17.29
C THR A 48 25.13 6.72 -16.99
N LEU A 49 25.36 7.09 -15.74
CA LEU A 49 25.42 8.46 -15.27
C LEU A 49 26.70 8.63 -14.43
N THR A 50 27.52 9.61 -14.80
CA THR A 50 28.72 9.99 -14.08
C THR A 50 28.51 11.38 -13.48
N ASP A 51 28.63 11.47 -12.16
CA ASP A 51 28.62 12.72 -11.42
C ASP A 51 30.04 13.03 -10.92
N SER A 52 30.54 14.21 -11.28
CA SER A 52 31.94 14.60 -11.05
C SER A 52 32.03 15.93 -10.31
N ALA A 53 32.64 15.91 -9.13
CA ALA A 53 32.77 17.07 -8.26
C ALA A 53 34.19 17.14 -7.65
N GLY A 54 35.06 17.94 -8.26
CA GLY A 54 36.44 18.09 -7.82
C GLY A 54 37.22 16.77 -7.87
N ALA A 55 37.70 16.29 -6.72
CA ALA A 55 38.42 15.02 -6.60
C ALA A 55 37.52 13.78 -6.51
N TYR A 56 36.19 13.97 -6.55
CA TYR A 56 35.20 12.90 -6.46
C TYR A 56 34.62 12.60 -7.84
N VAL A 57 34.55 11.31 -8.17
CA VAL A 57 33.83 10.81 -9.35
C VAL A 57 32.92 9.68 -8.90
N ALA A 58 31.61 9.88 -9.03
CA ALA A 58 30.60 8.84 -8.85
C ALA A 58 30.15 8.32 -10.22
N THR A 59 30.31 7.03 -10.47
CA THR A 59 29.81 6.36 -11.68
C THR A 59 28.66 5.46 -11.28
N ILE A 60 27.50 5.72 -11.86
CA ILE A 60 26.25 4.99 -11.64
C ILE A 60 25.94 4.25 -12.94
N THR A 61 25.89 2.93 -12.89
CA THR A 61 25.54 2.11 -14.03
C THR A 61 24.26 1.34 -13.78
N PHE A 62 23.42 1.27 -14.80
CA PHE A 62 22.22 0.47 -14.86
C PHE A 62 22.42 -0.65 -15.90
N ALA A 63 22.27 -1.90 -15.46
CA ALA A 63 22.34 -3.08 -16.32
C ALA A 63 21.01 -3.86 -16.28
N PRO A 64 20.49 -4.35 -17.42
CA PRO A 64 19.30 -5.20 -17.45
C PRO A 64 19.47 -6.50 -16.63
N PRO A 65 18.40 -7.03 -15.99
CA PRO A 65 17.03 -6.54 -16.02
C PRO A 65 16.74 -5.39 -15.03
N ALA A 66 17.63 -5.12 -14.06
CA ALA A 66 17.57 -3.97 -13.15
C ALA A 66 18.66 -4.02 -12.05
N ILE A 67 19.93 -4.11 -12.44
CA ILE A 67 21.07 -3.99 -11.51
C ILE A 67 21.58 -2.56 -11.59
N LEU A 68 21.64 -1.88 -10.44
CA LEU A 68 22.20 -0.54 -10.32
C LEU A 68 23.47 -0.61 -9.47
N THR A 69 24.60 -0.19 -10.06
CA THR A 69 25.89 -0.13 -9.39
C THR A 69 26.31 1.31 -9.23
N VAL A 70 26.61 1.73 -8.00
CA VAL A 70 27.21 3.02 -7.67
C VAL A 70 28.66 2.78 -7.27
N THR A 71 29.59 3.36 -8.02
CA THR A 71 31.03 3.34 -7.69
C THR A 71 31.50 4.75 -7.47
N ILE A 72 32.02 5.04 -6.28
CA ILE A 72 32.57 6.36 -5.92
C ILE A 72 34.08 6.22 -5.84
N VAL A 73 34.80 7.06 -6.58
CA VAL A 73 36.26 7.15 -6.55
C VAL A 73 36.64 8.54 -6.04
N LYS A 74 37.58 8.58 -5.10
CA LYS A 74 38.22 9.80 -4.61
C LYS A 74 39.72 9.72 -4.81
N GLU A 75 40.30 10.71 -5.48
CA GLU A 75 41.75 10.88 -5.52
C GLU A 75 42.24 11.49 -4.20
N ALA A 76 42.91 10.68 -3.37
CA ALA A 76 43.48 11.12 -2.10
C ALA A 76 44.99 11.38 -2.24
N PRO A 77 45.53 12.51 -1.72
CA PRO A 77 46.96 12.77 -1.77
C PRO A 77 47.72 11.76 -0.91
N ARG A 78 48.83 11.25 -1.44
CA ARG A 78 49.73 10.32 -0.75
C ARG A 78 50.73 11.11 0.10
N LEU A 79 50.51 11.24 1.40
CA LEU A 79 51.39 12.06 2.25
C LEU A 79 52.80 11.47 2.43
N PHE A 80 52.93 10.16 2.64
CA PHE A 80 54.22 9.50 2.88
C PHE A 80 54.80 8.80 1.64
N SER A 81 53.95 8.18 0.81
CA SER A 81 54.40 7.39 -0.35
C SER A 81 54.70 8.23 -1.60
N ALA A 82 54.33 9.52 -1.63
CA ALA A 82 54.75 10.45 -2.69
C ALA A 82 56.25 10.75 -2.68
N LEU A 83 56.97 10.43 -1.58
CA LEU A 83 58.45 10.54 -1.52
C LEU A 83 59.17 9.48 -2.36
N PHE A 84 58.50 8.37 -2.69
CA PHE A 84 59.11 7.19 -3.31
C PHE A 84 58.42 6.70 -4.58
N LEU A 85 57.22 7.22 -4.88
CA LEU A 85 56.44 6.86 -6.06
C LEU A 85 56.21 8.10 -6.93
N THR A 86 56.14 7.91 -8.24
CA THR A 86 56.00 9.00 -9.23
C THR A 86 54.59 9.59 -9.33
N SER A 87 53.58 8.99 -8.69
CA SER A 87 52.21 9.52 -8.63
C SER A 87 51.88 10.06 -7.23
N GLY A 88 51.45 11.34 -7.17
CA GLY A 88 51.17 12.07 -5.93
C GLY A 88 49.80 11.77 -5.29
N THR A 89 48.94 10.99 -5.95
CA THR A 89 47.60 10.63 -5.46
C THR A 89 47.36 9.12 -5.51
N GLN A 90 46.39 8.65 -4.73
CA GLN A 90 45.88 7.29 -4.75
C GLN A 90 44.36 7.33 -4.92
N PRO A 91 43.80 6.59 -5.89
CA PRO A 91 42.36 6.39 -5.95
C PRO A 91 41.93 5.54 -4.74
N VAL A 92 40.96 6.06 -3.98
CA VAL A 92 40.21 5.32 -2.98
C VAL A 92 38.81 5.12 -3.52
N SER A 93 38.39 3.87 -3.67
CA SER A 93 37.09 3.53 -4.25
C SER A 93 36.17 2.84 -3.25
N ALA A 94 34.88 3.19 -3.28
CA ALA A 94 33.80 2.44 -2.66
C ALA A 94 32.81 2.00 -3.74
N ARG A 95 32.34 0.76 -3.68
CA ARG A 95 31.39 0.19 -4.64
C ARG A 95 30.18 -0.34 -3.91
N ALA A 96 29.01 -0.10 -4.49
CA ALA A 96 27.72 -0.47 -3.94
C ALA A 96 26.80 -0.95 -5.07
N VAL A 97 26.19 -2.13 -4.94
CA VAL A 97 25.33 -2.78 -5.92
C VAL A 97 23.96 -3.02 -5.30
N ALA A 98 22.92 -2.60 -6.00
CA ALA A 98 21.54 -2.98 -5.74
C ALA A 98 20.94 -3.64 -6.98
N ARG A 99 19.98 -4.54 -6.78
CA ARG A 99 19.31 -5.26 -7.87
C ARG A 99 17.82 -5.27 -7.59
N LEU A 100 16.99 -4.93 -8.58
CA LEU A 100 15.60 -5.39 -8.52
C LEU A 100 15.60 -6.87 -8.83
N MET A 101 15.04 -7.63 -7.91
CA MET A 101 14.60 -8.98 -8.22
C MET A 101 13.29 -8.83 -8.99
N PRO A 102 13.26 -9.10 -10.31
CA PRO A 102 12.00 -9.12 -11.03
C PRO A 102 11.12 -10.18 -10.38
N ARG A 103 9.92 -9.78 -9.98
CA ARG A 103 8.89 -10.74 -9.59
C ARG A 103 8.21 -11.19 -10.89
N ALA A 104 7.97 -12.49 -11.04
CA ALA A 104 7.35 -13.08 -12.23
C ALA A 104 5.85 -12.78 -12.31
N HIS A 105 5.45 -11.52 -12.05
CA HIS A 105 4.16 -11.06 -11.53
C HIS A 105 4.14 -11.14 -10.00
N GLY A 106 4.13 -9.99 -9.33
CA GLY A 106 3.67 -9.94 -7.95
C GLY A 106 2.19 -10.25 -7.94
N GLY A 107 1.74 -11.00 -6.93
CA GLY A 107 0.33 -11.31 -6.80
C GLY A 107 -0.48 -10.01 -6.69
N THR A 108 -1.77 -10.10 -6.96
CA THR A 108 -2.69 -9.02 -6.62
C THR A 108 -2.73 -8.89 -5.10
N ALA A 109 -2.53 -7.69 -4.58
CA ALA A 109 -2.66 -7.45 -3.15
C ALA A 109 -4.16 -7.35 -2.81
N CYS A 110 -4.63 -8.12 -1.84
CA CYS A 110 -5.98 -7.91 -1.32
C CYS A 110 -6.01 -6.73 -0.34
N ILE A 111 -4.88 -6.46 0.32
CA ILE A 111 -4.76 -5.36 1.29
C ILE A 111 -3.48 -4.59 0.99
N LEU A 112 -3.61 -3.26 0.92
CA LEU A 112 -2.50 -2.32 0.85
C LEU A 112 -2.62 -1.26 1.96
N ALA A 113 -1.65 -1.26 2.86
CA ALA A 113 -1.43 -0.15 3.80
C ALA A 113 -0.49 0.89 3.18
N LEU A 114 -0.97 2.13 3.01
CA LEU A 114 -0.29 3.20 2.29
C LEU A 114 0.79 3.91 3.10
N SER A 115 0.68 3.92 4.43
CA SER A 115 1.58 4.68 5.29
C SER A 115 3.01 4.15 5.23
N GLY A 116 3.91 4.90 4.60
CA GLY A 116 5.32 4.54 4.46
C GLY A 116 6.15 4.59 5.75
N MET A 117 5.62 5.26 6.78
CA MET A 117 6.22 5.36 8.12
C MET A 117 5.39 4.61 9.16
N GLY A 118 4.28 4.01 8.74
CA GLY A 118 3.31 3.36 9.60
C GLY A 118 3.63 1.90 9.87
N GLU A 119 2.78 1.31 10.69
CA GLU A 119 2.85 -0.09 11.05
C GLU A 119 1.53 -0.76 10.66
N THR A 120 1.63 -1.88 9.96
CA THR A 120 0.54 -2.85 9.82
C THR A 120 0.71 -3.87 10.93
N VAL A 121 -0.32 -4.09 11.72
CA VAL A 121 -0.26 -4.93 12.91
C VAL A 121 -1.26 -6.08 12.80
N LEU A 122 -0.77 -7.30 13.00
CA LEU A 122 -1.60 -8.45 13.35
C LEU A 122 -1.37 -8.71 14.84
N ASP A 123 -2.38 -8.53 15.69
CA ASP A 123 -2.26 -8.74 17.14
C ASP A 123 -2.08 -10.24 17.48
N ASP A 124 -1.76 -10.52 18.74
CA ASP A 124 -1.59 -11.88 19.26
C ASP A 124 -2.84 -12.73 18.99
N GLY A 125 -2.64 -13.90 18.37
CA GLY A 125 -3.72 -14.84 18.03
C GLY A 125 -4.66 -14.39 16.89
N ALA A 126 -4.38 -13.27 16.22
CA ALA A 126 -5.12 -12.87 15.03
C ALA A 126 -4.91 -13.86 13.87
N SER A 127 -5.92 -14.03 13.02
CA SER A 127 -5.81 -14.89 11.84
C SER A 127 -6.18 -14.15 10.56
N LEU A 128 -5.39 -14.33 9.50
CA LEU A 128 -5.60 -13.73 8.19
C LEU A 128 -5.48 -14.80 7.11
N SER A 129 -6.54 -15.01 6.35
CA SER A 129 -6.53 -15.88 5.16
C SER A 129 -6.91 -15.06 3.92
N MET A 130 -6.01 -15.04 2.94
CA MET A 130 -6.17 -14.39 1.63
C MET A 130 -5.63 -15.30 0.52
N PRO A 131 -6.30 -16.42 0.24
CA PRO A 131 -5.84 -17.35 -0.78
C PRO A 131 -5.70 -16.64 -2.14
N GLY A 132 -4.52 -16.75 -2.74
CA GLY A 132 -4.20 -16.15 -4.03
C GLY A 132 -3.83 -14.66 -3.98
N CYS A 133 -3.81 -14.05 -2.80
CA CYS A 133 -3.61 -12.61 -2.62
C CYS A 133 -2.40 -12.28 -1.75
N ASP A 134 -1.78 -11.13 -2.02
CA ASP A 134 -0.69 -10.59 -1.20
C ASP A 134 -1.23 -9.69 -0.07
N LEU A 135 -0.53 -9.67 1.07
CA LEU A 135 -0.63 -8.59 2.06
C LEU A 135 0.52 -7.62 1.81
N ARG A 136 0.18 -6.35 1.55
CA ARG A 136 1.17 -5.31 1.29
C ARG A 136 1.07 -4.15 2.27
N THR A 137 2.22 -3.67 2.72
CA THR A 137 2.34 -2.44 3.49
C THR A 137 3.54 -1.63 3.03
N ASN A 138 3.38 -0.31 2.93
CA ASN A 138 4.47 0.61 2.63
C ASN A 138 5.40 0.84 3.84
N GLY A 139 4.94 0.49 5.05
CA GLY A 139 5.66 0.63 6.30
C GLY A 139 6.14 -0.71 6.86
N MET A 140 6.19 -0.83 8.18
CA MET A 140 6.55 -2.07 8.87
C MET A 140 5.35 -3.01 8.96
N LEU A 141 5.58 -4.32 8.91
CA LEU A 141 4.58 -5.34 9.23
C LEU A 141 4.99 -6.04 10.54
N THR A 142 4.13 -5.94 11.55
CA THR A 142 4.34 -6.59 12.85
C THR A 142 3.33 -7.68 13.06
N LEU A 143 3.83 -8.86 13.41
CA LEU A 143 3.05 -10.04 13.67
C LEU A 143 3.07 -10.37 15.16
N GLY A 144 1.90 -10.52 15.75
CA GLY A 144 1.72 -10.98 17.10
C GLY A 144 2.17 -12.42 17.26
N THR A 145 2.34 -12.82 18.52
CA THR A 145 2.53 -14.21 18.91
C THR A 145 1.35 -15.06 18.42
N GLU A 146 1.65 -16.23 17.86
CA GLU A 146 0.64 -17.18 17.35
C GLU A 146 -0.28 -16.64 16.22
N ALA A 147 0.08 -15.51 15.59
CA ALA A 147 -0.67 -15.02 14.44
C ALA A 147 -0.66 -16.05 13.29
N ALA A 148 -1.84 -16.40 12.78
CA ALA A 148 -2.00 -17.37 11.70
C ALA A 148 -2.18 -16.63 10.36
N ILE A 149 -1.29 -16.88 9.40
CA ILE A 149 -1.29 -16.18 8.11
C ILE A 149 -1.27 -17.18 6.97
N ASP A 150 -2.25 -17.06 6.10
CA ASP A 150 -2.40 -17.84 4.87
C ASP A 150 -2.60 -16.86 3.70
N VAL A 151 -1.52 -16.48 3.04
CA VAL A 151 -1.51 -15.49 1.94
C VAL A 151 -0.52 -15.96 0.87
N ALA A 152 -0.53 -15.34 -0.32
CA ALA A 152 0.44 -15.70 -1.36
C ALA A 152 1.84 -15.13 -1.04
N ASN A 153 1.93 -13.83 -0.75
CA ASN A 153 3.18 -13.19 -0.33
C ASN A 153 2.93 -12.13 0.75
N LEU A 154 3.93 -11.91 1.61
CA LEU A 154 4.00 -10.76 2.53
C LEU A 154 4.99 -9.74 1.99
N VAL A 155 4.56 -8.48 1.85
CA VAL A 155 5.38 -7.42 1.27
C VAL A 155 5.34 -6.19 2.16
N ALA A 156 6.48 -5.79 2.71
CA ALA A 156 6.60 -4.62 3.57
C ALA A 156 7.69 -3.67 3.05
N GLY A 157 7.42 -2.36 3.07
CA GLY A 157 8.44 -1.33 2.83
C GLY A 157 9.43 -1.17 3.97
N GLY A 158 9.08 -1.66 5.16
CA GLY A 158 9.95 -1.83 6.33
C GLY A 158 10.32 -3.30 6.57
N THR A 159 10.56 -3.64 7.83
CA THR A 159 10.78 -5.02 8.25
C THR A 159 9.45 -5.78 8.39
N ILE A 160 9.52 -7.11 8.37
CA ILE A 160 8.43 -8.04 8.69
C ILE A 160 8.85 -8.75 9.97
N GLY A 161 8.18 -8.46 11.08
CA GLY A 161 8.63 -8.79 12.43
C GLY A 161 7.69 -9.67 13.26
N PRO A 162 8.15 -10.12 14.45
CA PRO A 162 9.45 -9.82 15.04
C PRO A 162 10.54 -10.67 14.35
N ASP A 163 11.71 -10.08 14.15
CA ASP A 163 12.81 -10.67 13.38
C ASP A 163 13.11 -12.12 13.82
N GLY A 164 12.96 -13.09 12.91
CA GLY A 164 13.12 -14.53 13.19
C GLY A 164 11.84 -15.38 13.08
N ASN A 165 10.72 -14.79 12.64
CA ASN A 165 9.45 -15.49 12.55
C ASN A 165 9.47 -16.64 11.52
N SER A 166 9.02 -17.83 11.94
CA SER A 166 8.87 -19.03 11.09
C SER A 166 7.90 -18.83 9.93
N VAL A 167 7.07 -17.79 9.96
CA VAL A 167 6.13 -17.44 8.87
C VAL A 167 6.87 -17.27 7.53
N CYS A 168 8.00 -16.57 7.53
CA CYS A 168 8.79 -16.35 6.30
C CYS A 168 9.60 -17.56 5.84
N SER A 169 9.56 -18.67 6.59
CA SER A 169 10.15 -19.95 6.15
C SER A 169 9.16 -20.80 5.34
N ALA A 170 7.85 -20.57 5.52
CA ALA A 170 6.79 -21.26 4.80
C ALA A 170 6.16 -20.41 3.68
N LEU A 171 6.47 -19.12 3.65
CA LEU A 171 5.81 -18.13 2.80
C LEU A 171 6.84 -17.12 2.27
N THR A 172 6.59 -16.57 1.08
CA THR A 172 7.49 -15.57 0.50
C THR A 172 7.32 -14.23 1.23
N CYS A 173 8.34 -13.84 1.99
CA CYS A 173 8.41 -12.53 2.62
C CYS A 173 9.37 -11.60 1.87
N VAL A 174 8.91 -10.38 1.66
CA VAL A 174 9.68 -9.31 1.06
C VAL A 174 9.72 -8.15 2.04
N GLN A 175 10.90 -7.92 2.61
CA GLN A 175 11.16 -6.77 3.45
C GLN A 175 11.82 -5.66 2.63
N HIS A 176 11.69 -4.43 3.12
CA HIS A 176 12.26 -3.23 2.53
C HIS A 176 11.80 -2.93 1.09
N ALA A 177 10.63 -3.44 0.68
CA ALA A 177 10.10 -3.18 -0.65
C ALA A 177 10.00 -1.68 -0.97
N ALA A 178 10.03 -1.33 -2.25
CA ALA A 178 9.66 0.02 -2.68
C ALA A 178 8.22 0.32 -2.23
N GLN A 179 7.94 1.55 -1.80
CA GLN A 179 6.57 1.96 -1.45
C GLN A 179 5.69 1.94 -2.72
N ALA A 180 4.51 1.33 -2.63
CA ALA A 180 3.49 1.43 -3.66
C ALA A 180 2.78 2.79 -3.55
N ALA A 181 2.48 3.40 -4.71
CA ALA A 181 1.56 4.51 -4.78
C ALA A 181 0.13 4.03 -4.46
N ASP A 182 -0.75 4.96 -4.10
CA ASP A 182 -2.19 4.68 -3.95
C ASP A 182 -2.80 4.38 -5.34
N PRO A 183 -3.25 3.13 -5.59
CA PRO A 183 -3.82 2.74 -6.89
C PRO A 183 -5.21 3.37 -7.12
N TYR A 184 -5.87 3.85 -6.06
CA TYR A 184 -7.25 4.32 -6.08
C TYR A 184 -7.36 5.85 -6.01
N ALA A 185 -6.27 6.57 -5.77
CA ALA A 185 -6.27 8.03 -5.67
C ALA A 185 -6.87 8.72 -6.91
N ASP A 186 -6.38 8.38 -8.10
CA ASP A 186 -6.88 8.98 -9.35
C ASP A 186 -8.28 8.49 -9.72
N LEU A 187 -8.62 7.26 -9.32
CA LEU A 187 -9.88 6.60 -9.67
C LEU A 187 -11.05 7.08 -8.80
N TYR A 188 -10.86 7.13 -7.48
CA TYR A 188 -11.92 7.41 -6.50
C TYR A 188 -11.72 8.73 -5.76
N GLY A 189 -10.57 9.41 -5.87
CA GLY A 189 -10.29 10.63 -5.12
C GLY A 189 -11.33 11.74 -5.33
N ALA A 190 -11.85 11.89 -6.56
CA ALA A 190 -12.92 12.84 -6.84
C ALA A 190 -14.26 12.49 -6.17
N LEU A 191 -14.52 11.20 -5.90
CA LEU A 191 -15.73 10.73 -5.23
C LEU A 191 -15.72 10.99 -3.72
N LEU A 192 -14.56 11.24 -3.11
CA LEU A 192 -14.45 11.52 -1.67
C LEU A 192 -15.07 12.88 -1.27
N GLY A 193 -15.39 13.74 -2.24
CA GLY A 193 -16.07 15.01 -2.03
C GLY A 193 -17.55 14.86 -1.64
N VAL A 194 -17.82 14.53 -0.37
CA VAL A 194 -19.19 14.44 0.16
C VAL A 194 -19.89 15.81 0.11
N PRO A 195 -21.12 15.91 -0.43
CA PRO A 195 -21.87 17.16 -0.46
C PRO A 195 -22.13 17.73 0.95
N PRO A 196 -22.06 19.06 1.13
CA PRO A 196 -22.17 19.68 2.46
C PRO A 196 -23.60 19.71 3.01
N HIS A 197 -24.61 19.62 2.13
CA HIS A 197 -26.01 19.61 2.55
C HIS A 197 -26.43 18.18 2.92
N SER A 198 -27.00 18.01 4.11
CA SER A 198 -27.50 16.72 4.57
C SER A 198 -29.00 16.72 4.82
N VAL A 199 -29.63 15.59 4.52
CA VAL A 199 -31.02 15.28 4.88
C VAL A 199 -31.07 14.07 5.79
N THR A 200 -31.97 14.07 6.76
CA THR A 200 -32.26 12.90 7.58
C THR A 200 -33.10 11.92 6.74
N LEU A 201 -32.84 10.63 6.89
CA LEU A 201 -33.69 9.62 6.27
C LEU A 201 -35.12 9.67 6.84
N PRO A 202 -36.15 9.52 6.01
CA PRO A 202 -37.52 9.40 6.48
C PRO A 202 -37.67 8.16 7.38
N LEU A 203 -38.28 8.33 8.56
CA LEU A 203 -38.55 7.26 9.50
C LEU A 203 -39.41 6.16 8.86
N GLY A 204 -39.07 4.89 9.13
CA GLY A 204 -39.85 3.72 8.71
C GLY A 204 -39.58 3.20 7.29
N GLN A 205 -38.62 3.76 6.57
CA GLN A 205 -38.21 3.26 5.26
C GLN A 205 -37.23 2.09 5.41
N THR A 206 -37.62 0.91 4.90
CA THR A 206 -36.73 -0.24 4.79
C THR A 206 -36.07 -0.33 3.41
N MET A 207 -36.63 0.32 2.38
CA MET A 207 -36.00 0.45 1.07
C MET A 207 -35.50 1.88 0.87
N LEU A 208 -34.20 2.04 0.62
CA LEU A 208 -33.55 3.33 0.54
C LEU A 208 -32.96 3.55 -0.84
N GLY A 209 -33.28 4.67 -1.48
CA GLY A 209 -32.60 5.14 -2.70
C GLY A 209 -31.39 6.01 -2.37
N PRO A 210 -30.47 6.21 -3.32
CA PRO A 210 -29.37 7.16 -3.15
C PRO A 210 -29.92 8.58 -2.88
N PRO A 211 -29.16 9.44 -2.18
CA PRO A 211 -29.60 10.81 -1.93
C PRO A 211 -29.72 11.59 -3.25
N PRO A 212 -30.58 12.64 -3.30
CA PRO A 212 -30.65 13.53 -4.44
C PRO A 212 -29.29 14.15 -4.79
N THR A 213 -29.10 14.54 -6.05
CA THR A 213 -27.87 15.18 -6.50
C THR A 213 -27.50 16.40 -5.65
N GLY A 214 -26.25 16.45 -5.18
CA GLY A 214 -25.76 17.54 -4.33
C GLY A 214 -26.18 17.44 -2.86
N VAL A 215 -26.75 16.31 -2.43
CA VAL A 215 -27.19 16.06 -1.06
C VAL A 215 -26.53 14.78 -0.52
N ALA A 216 -26.27 14.76 0.78
CA ALA A 216 -25.84 13.59 1.53
C ALA A 216 -26.90 13.19 2.56
N TYR A 217 -26.84 11.97 3.09
CA TYR A 217 -27.61 11.56 4.24
C TYR A 217 -26.86 11.86 5.54
N ALA A 218 -27.59 12.26 6.57
CA ALA A 218 -27.16 12.11 7.96
C ALA A 218 -27.81 10.83 8.49
N TRP A 219 -27.11 9.70 8.41
CA TRP A 219 -27.67 8.39 8.69
C TRP A 219 -26.71 7.48 9.45
N GLN A 220 -27.23 6.90 10.52
CA GLN A 220 -26.63 5.79 11.25
C GLN A 220 -27.70 4.69 11.37
N PRO A 221 -27.63 3.64 10.53
CA PRO A 221 -28.56 2.52 10.62
C PRO A 221 -28.57 1.91 12.03
N ASP A 222 -29.75 1.84 12.63
CA ASP A 222 -29.93 1.30 13.98
C ASP A 222 -31.14 0.37 14.04
N GLY A 223 -30.88 -0.93 14.16
CA GLY A 223 -31.87 -1.99 14.22
C GLY A 223 -32.66 -2.20 12.91
N GLY A 224 -33.08 -3.44 12.69
CA GLY A 224 -33.95 -3.81 11.56
C GLY A 224 -33.21 -4.07 10.26
N ALA A 225 -33.94 -4.16 9.15
CA ALA A 225 -33.41 -4.52 7.83
C ALA A 225 -33.62 -3.38 6.82
N TYR A 226 -32.53 -2.98 6.18
CA TYR A 226 -32.48 -1.96 5.14
C TYR A 226 -32.00 -2.58 3.83
N THR A 227 -32.66 -2.24 2.73
CA THR A 227 -32.30 -2.61 1.36
C THR A 227 -32.02 -1.34 0.57
N LEU A 228 -30.79 -1.23 0.08
CA LEU A 228 -30.31 -0.14 -0.74
C LEU A 228 -30.57 -0.45 -2.21
N ALA A 229 -31.24 0.48 -2.90
CA ALA A 229 -31.29 0.48 -4.35
C ALA A 229 -29.89 0.78 -4.95
N PRO A 230 -29.61 0.40 -6.21
CA PRO A 230 -28.34 0.73 -6.83
C PRO A 230 -28.06 2.24 -6.84
N GLY A 231 -26.83 2.64 -6.50
CA GLY A 231 -26.43 4.05 -6.47
C GLY A 231 -25.31 4.37 -5.48
N VAL A 232 -24.93 5.65 -5.47
CA VAL A 232 -23.91 6.19 -4.56
C VAL A 232 -24.59 6.89 -3.39
N TYR A 233 -24.28 6.43 -2.17
CA TYR A 233 -24.80 6.92 -0.91
C TYR A 233 -23.74 7.77 -0.23
N TYR A 234 -23.86 9.08 -0.39
CA TYR A 234 -23.06 10.05 0.36
C TYR A 234 -23.59 10.18 1.78
N ILE A 235 -22.73 10.01 2.78
CA ILE A 235 -23.02 10.17 4.20
C ILE A 235 -22.19 11.35 4.73
N ASN A 236 -22.87 12.35 5.30
CA ASN A 236 -22.23 13.50 5.94
C ASN A 236 -22.09 13.25 7.44
N GLY A 237 -20.89 12.89 7.86
CA GLY A 237 -20.51 12.50 9.21
C GLY A 237 -20.10 11.03 9.31
N ASP A 238 -20.09 10.52 10.54
CA ASP A 238 -19.76 9.13 10.82
C ASP A 238 -20.86 8.19 10.32
N PHE A 239 -20.47 7.14 9.60
CA PHE A 239 -21.35 6.07 9.18
C PHE A 239 -21.18 4.87 10.12
N ARG A 240 -22.18 4.65 10.97
CA ARG A 240 -22.19 3.55 11.93
C ARG A 240 -23.36 2.61 11.66
N VAL A 241 -23.06 1.33 11.44
CA VAL A 241 -24.06 0.26 11.36
C VAL A 241 -24.11 -0.43 12.71
N ASN A 242 -25.16 -0.17 13.49
CA ASN A 242 -25.28 -0.71 14.84
C ASN A 242 -25.64 -2.20 14.84
N ALA A 243 -25.34 -2.87 15.96
CA ALA A 243 -25.66 -4.27 16.21
C ALA A 243 -27.14 -4.59 15.93
N GLY A 244 -27.43 -5.75 15.32
CA GLY A 244 -28.80 -6.17 14.99
C GLY A 244 -29.39 -5.50 13.74
N THR A 245 -28.58 -4.76 12.99
CA THR A 245 -28.97 -4.15 11.71
C THR A 245 -28.57 -5.04 10.54
N THR A 246 -29.45 -5.24 9.58
CA THR A 246 -29.15 -5.88 8.29
C THR A 246 -29.14 -4.83 7.20
N LEU A 247 -28.09 -4.78 6.39
CA LEU A 247 -27.97 -3.90 5.24
C LEU A 247 -27.73 -4.74 3.98
N SER A 248 -28.60 -4.60 2.98
CA SER A 248 -28.55 -5.38 1.74
C SER A 248 -28.57 -4.47 0.52
N GLY A 249 -27.93 -4.84 -0.58
CA GLY A 249 -27.91 -4.02 -1.78
C GLY A 249 -26.96 -4.52 -2.88
N THR A 250 -27.33 -4.24 -4.12
CA THR A 250 -26.52 -4.57 -5.30
C THR A 250 -26.28 -3.34 -6.14
N GLY A 251 -25.04 -3.14 -6.59
CA GLY A 251 -24.65 -1.94 -7.31
C GLY A 251 -24.61 -0.71 -6.41
N VAL A 252 -24.10 -0.85 -5.19
CA VAL A 252 -24.13 0.21 -4.17
C VAL A 252 -22.73 0.64 -3.78
N THR A 253 -22.54 1.95 -3.61
CA THR A 253 -21.32 2.56 -3.10
C THR A 253 -21.69 3.44 -1.92
N ILE A 254 -21.00 3.32 -0.79
CA ILE A 254 -21.22 4.14 0.41
C ILE A 254 -19.96 4.98 0.64
N ILE A 255 -20.13 6.31 0.71
CA ILE A 255 -19.03 7.27 0.86
C ILE A 255 -19.32 8.15 2.08
N ALA A 256 -18.48 8.08 3.10
CA ALA A 256 -18.60 8.88 4.32
C ALA A 256 -17.44 9.87 4.44
N ASN A 257 -17.71 11.11 4.86
CA ASN A 257 -16.65 12.06 5.23
C ASN A 257 -16.30 12.01 6.73
N GLY A 258 -16.80 11.02 7.45
CA GLY A 258 -16.43 10.69 8.83
C GLY A 258 -15.98 9.23 8.96
N ASN A 259 -15.86 8.77 10.20
CA ASN A 259 -15.45 7.41 10.50
C ASN A 259 -16.50 6.39 10.04
N VAL A 260 -16.05 5.19 9.67
CA VAL A 260 -16.94 4.07 9.35
C VAL A 260 -16.79 3.00 10.41
N VAL A 261 -17.89 2.61 11.06
CA VAL A 261 -17.90 1.59 12.11
C VAL A 261 -19.04 0.60 11.85
N ILE A 262 -18.70 -0.68 11.80
CA ILE A 262 -19.65 -1.78 11.62
C ILE A 262 -19.57 -2.64 12.88
N ASP A 263 -20.66 -2.66 13.64
CA ASP A 263 -20.72 -3.33 14.93
C ASP A 263 -20.90 -4.86 14.78
N GLY A 264 -20.39 -5.63 15.74
CA GLY A 264 -20.28 -7.11 15.70
C GLY A 264 -21.51 -7.94 15.41
N ALA A 265 -22.72 -7.40 15.54
CA ALA A 265 -23.95 -8.11 15.21
C ALA A 265 -24.71 -7.52 14.01
N ALA A 266 -24.05 -6.67 13.19
CA ALA A 266 -24.64 -6.12 11.98
C ALA A 266 -24.32 -6.99 10.76
N SER A 267 -25.34 -7.40 10.00
CA SER A 267 -25.19 -8.26 8.82
C SER A 267 -25.24 -7.46 7.53
N LEU A 268 -24.15 -7.50 6.75
CA LEU A 268 -24.04 -6.75 5.49
C LEU A 268 -23.99 -7.70 4.30
N HIS A 269 -24.85 -7.46 3.31
CA HIS A 269 -24.90 -8.18 2.03
C HIS A 269 -24.86 -7.18 0.88
N LEU A 270 -23.65 -6.70 0.56
CA LEU A 270 -23.46 -5.57 -0.34
C LEU A 270 -22.51 -5.92 -1.48
N THR A 271 -22.85 -5.45 -2.67
CA THR A 271 -22.03 -5.61 -3.87
C THR A 271 -21.88 -4.27 -4.58
N ALA A 272 -20.64 -3.91 -4.91
CA ALA A 272 -20.29 -2.68 -5.62
C ALA A 272 -20.91 -2.65 -7.04
N PRO A 273 -21.06 -1.45 -7.64
CA PRO A 273 -21.36 -1.34 -9.06
C PRO A 273 -20.27 -1.98 -9.92
N THR A 274 -20.63 -2.57 -11.05
CA THR A 274 -19.66 -3.10 -12.02
C THR A 274 -19.28 -2.09 -13.11
N THR A 275 -19.99 -0.95 -13.18
CA THR A 275 -19.81 0.09 -14.20
C THR A 275 -20.04 1.48 -13.61
N GLY A 276 -19.60 2.52 -14.33
CA GLY A 276 -19.71 3.92 -13.90
C GLY A 276 -18.50 4.39 -13.09
N ALA A 277 -18.56 5.63 -12.60
CA ALA A 277 -17.42 6.26 -11.91
C ALA A 277 -17.06 5.59 -10.57
N SER A 278 -18.02 4.93 -9.92
CA SER A 278 -17.83 4.18 -8.68
C SER A 278 -17.78 2.65 -8.91
N ALA A 279 -17.50 2.22 -10.14
CA ALA A 279 -17.31 0.79 -10.45
C ALA A 279 -16.26 0.19 -9.52
N GLY A 280 -16.55 -0.97 -8.94
CA GLY A 280 -15.67 -1.67 -8.00
C GLY A 280 -15.60 -1.07 -6.60
N LEU A 281 -16.09 0.15 -6.35
CA LEU A 281 -16.04 0.79 -5.04
C LEU A 281 -17.28 0.47 -4.21
N LEU A 282 -17.10 -0.21 -3.07
CA LEU A 282 -18.19 -0.47 -2.12
C LEU A 282 -18.19 0.54 -0.97
N PHE A 283 -17.04 0.77 -0.37
CA PHE A 283 -16.91 1.72 0.74
C PHE A 283 -15.79 2.71 0.47
N ALA A 284 -16.05 3.98 0.77
CA ALA A 284 -15.01 4.99 0.87
C ALA A 284 -15.18 5.88 2.11
N SER A 285 -14.07 6.30 2.70
CA SER A 285 -14.08 7.18 3.86
C SER A 285 -12.91 8.15 3.87
N THR A 286 -13.16 9.39 4.29
CA THR A 286 -12.10 10.38 4.65
C THR A 286 -11.93 10.51 6.17
N GLY A 287 -12.56 9.62 6.95
CA GLY A 287 -12.39 9.56 8.40
C GLY A 287 -11.04 8.96 8.80
N GLY A 288 -10.70 9.07 10.08
CA GLY A 288 -9.47 8.49 10.63
C GLY A 288 -9.59 7.01 11.00
N LEU A 289 -10.81 6.46 11.00
CA LEU A 289 -11.12 5.09 11.42
C LEU A 289 -12.08 4.42 10.45
N PHE A 290 -11.71 3.20 10.04
CA PHE A 290 -12.61 2.25 9.39
C PHE A 290 -12.57 0.95 10.18
N GLN A 291 -13.65 0.59 10.88
CA GLN A 291 -13.66 -0.54 11.81
C GLN A 291 -14.76 -1.54 11.52
N PHE A 292 -14.39 -2.81 11.49
CA PHE A 292 -15.29 -3.95 11.64
C PHE A 292 -15.06 -4.58 13.00
N THR A 293 -16.04 -4.52 13.88
CA THR A 293 -16.06 -5.41 15.04
C THR A 293 -16.82 -6.67 14.64
N GLY A 294 -16.30 -7.87 14.91
CA GLY A 294 -16.77 -9.14 14.31
C GLY A 294 -18.01 -9.77 14.95
N GLY A 295 -18.57 -10.78 14.27
CA GLY A 295 -19.71 -11.58 14.75
C GLY A 295 -20.94 -11.68 13.83
N ALA A 296 -20.85 -11.26 12.56
CA ALA A 296 -21.98 -11.28 11.63
C ALA A 296 -21.74 -12.06 10.34
N THR A 297 -22.81 -12.59 9.75
CA THR A 297 -22.84 -13.13 8.38
C THR A 297 -22.75 -11.95 7.40
N THR A 298 -21.53 -11.61 6.97
CA THR A 298 -21.26 -10.48 6.09
C THR A 298 -20.64 -10.95 4.77
N THR A 299 -21.31 -10.63 3.66
CA THR A 299 -20.83 -10.89 2.30
C THR A 299 -20.64 -9.54 1.61
N LEU A 300 -19.40 -9.12 1.46
CA LEU A 300 -19.05 -7.89 0.76
C LEU A 300 -18.41 -8.26 -0.58
N THR A 301 -18.78 -7.56 -1.64
CA THR A 301 -18.06 -7.61 -2.91
C THR A 301 -17.74 -6.19 -3.31
N GLY A 302 -16.50 -5.76 -3.11
CA GLY A 302 -16.07 -4.41 -3.47
C GLY A 302 -14.73 -4.02 -2.87
N ALA A 303 -14.21 -2.91 -3.36
CA ALA A 303 -13.10 -2.21 -2.78
C ALA A 303 -13.55 -1.37 -1.55
N ILE A 304 -12.71 -1.38 -0.53
CA ILE A 304 -12.75 -0.48 0.62
C ILE A 304 -11.60 0.52 0.44
N TYR A 305 -11.92 1.80 0.35
CA TYR A 305 -10.95 2.88 0.16
C TYR A 305 -10.99 3.89 1.30
N ALA A 306 -10.03 3.83 2.21
CA ALA A 306 -9.95 4.72 3.37
C ALA A 306 -8.51 5.24 3.52
N PRO A 307 -8.03 6.08 2.57
CA PRO A 307 -6.61 6.38 2.38
C PRO A 307 -5.93 7.03 3.59
N ASP A 308 -6.70 7.66 4.47
CA ASP A 308 -6.24 8.35 5.68
C ASP A 308 -6.61 7.59 6.98
N ALA A 309 -7.32 6.47 6.88
CA ALA A 309 -7.87 5.76 8.04
C ALA A 309 -6.98 4.61 8.52
N ASN A 310 -7.12 4.27 9.80
CA ASN A 310 -6.75 2.94 10.27
C ASN A 310 -7.90 1.96 10.02
N LEU A 311 -7.66 0.94 9.18
CA LEU A 311 -8.58 -0.18 8.98
C LEU A 311 -8.40 -1.20 10.11
N ILE A 312 -9.38 -1.30 11.00
CA ILE A 312 -9.36 -2.21 12.14
C ILE A 312 -10.35 -3.36 11.90
N ILE A 313 -9.87 -4.59 11.97
CA ILE A 313 -10.73 -5.79 11.94
C ILE A 313 -10.60 -6.50 13.29
N ASP A 314 -11.65 -6.41 14.10
CA ASP A 314 -11.66 -6.79 15.51
C ASP A 314 -12.78 -7.80 15.80
N GLY A 315 -12.49 -9.08 15.60
CA GLY A 315 -13.41 -10.21 15.81
C GLY A 315 -13.42 -11.17 14.62
N ASP A 316 -14.27 -12.20 14.66
CA ASP A 316 -14.41 -13.15 13.56
C ASP A 316 -15.23 -12.54 12.42
N ASN A 317 -14.56 -11.73 11.62
CA ASN A 317 -15.10 -11.19 10.40
C ASN A 317 -14.81 -12.20 9.29
N GLY A 318 -15.73 -13.15 9.16
CA GLY A 318 -15.98 -13.75 7.86
C GLY A 318 -16.54 -12.66 6.95
N ALA A 319 -15.73 -11.73 6.46
CA ALA A 319 -15.99 -11.09 5.19
C ALA A 319 -15.90 -12.22 4.15
N ALA A 320 -16.94 -13.05 4.10
CA ALA A 320 -17.09 -14.16 3.18
C ALA A 320 -17.50 -13.59 1.81
N GLY A 321 -16.73 -12.62 1.35
CA GLY A 321 -16.74 -12.17 -0.02
C GLY A 321 -15.61 -12.89 -0.73
N ASP A 322 -15.93 -13.60 -1.81
CA ASP A 322 -14.90 -14.15 -2.70
C ASP A 322 -14.05 -13.04 -3.33
N CYS A 323 -14.43 -11.77 -3.17
CA CYS A 323 -13.75 -10.64 -3.77
C CYS A 323 -13.85 -9.34 -2.95
N VAL A 324 -12.81 -9.01 -2.18
CA VAL A 324 -12.70 -7.74 -1.45
C VAL A 324 -11.25 -7.25 -1.50
N TYR A 325 -11.07 -5.99 -1.90
CA TYR A 325 -9.79 -5.29 -1.81
C TYR A 325 -9.86 -4.14 -0.82
N ALA A 326 -8.80 -3.88 -0.07
CA ALA A 326 -8.74 -2.79 0.89
C ALA A 326 -7.47 -1.95 0.73
N VAL A 327 -7.66 -0.63 0.64
CA VAL A 327 -6.58 0.35 0.65
C VAL A 327 -6.84 1.31 1.82
N ALA A 328 -5.90 1.37 2.76
CA ALA A 328 -6.01 2.21 3.96
C ALA A 328 -4.66 2.82 4.35
N ALA A 329 -4.63 3.85 5.20
CA ALA A 329 -3.36 4.39 5.72
C ALA A 329 -2.64 3.33 6.57
N PHE A 330 -3.38 2.73 7.50
CA PHE A 330 -2.90 1.72 8.44
C PHE A 330 -3.88 0.54 8.44
N VAL A 331 -3.39 -0.63 8.85
CA VAL A 331 -4.22 -1.83 9.00
C VAL A 331 -3.87 -2.49 10.33
N THR A 332 -4.88 -2.78 11.13
CA THR A 332 -4.78 -3.50 12.40
C THR A 332 -5.76 -4.67 12.41
N LEU A 333 -5.25 -5.89 12.55
CA LEU A 333 -6.06 -7.10 12.66
C LEU A 333 -5.96 -7.61 14.10
N LYS A 334 -7.10 -7.68 14.79
CA LYS A 334 -7.20 -8.19 16.17
C LYS A 334 -7.91 -9.52 16.30
N GLY A 335 -8.71 -9.87 15.28
CA GLY A 335 -9.43 -11.14 15.21
C GLY A 335 -9.12 -11.91 13.92
N SER A 336 -10.09 -12.69 13.48
CA SER A 336 -10.00 -13.47 12.25
C SER A 336 -10.56 -12.68 11.06
N ALA A 337 -9.78 -12.60 9.98
CA ALA A 337 -10.17 -11.96 8.74
C ALA A 337 -9.94 -12.88 7.55
N ARG A 338 -10.89 -12.87 6.60
CA ARG A 338 -10.74 -13.55 5.31
C ARG A 338 -10.97 -12.56 4.19
N PHE A 339 -10.04 -12.54 3.23
CA PHE A 339 -10.18 -11.88 1.93
C PHE A 339 -9.94 -12.93 0.85
N ALA A 340 -10.32 -12.66 -0.39
CA ALA A 340 -10.02 -13.53 -1.51
C ALA A 340 -10.02 -12.71 -2.80
N ASP A 341 -9.29 -13.21 -3.79
CA ASP A 341 -9.30 -12.74 -5.17
C ASP A 341 -9.99 -13.77 -6.08
N GLY A 342 -11.28 -13.94 -5.87
CA GLY A 342 -12.16 -14.83 -6.61
C GLY A 342 -12.63 -14.21 -7.91
N ASP A 343 -11.69 -13.77 -8.75
CA ASP A 343 -11.94 -13.09 -10.03
C ASP A 343 -12.58 -11.70 -9.87
N CYS A 344 -11.95 -10.87 -9.03
CA CYS A 344 -12.42 -9.53 -8.73
C CYS A 344 -12.49 -8.58 -9.92
N GLU A 345 -11.64 -8.80 -10.91
CA GLU A 345 -11.63 -8.02 -12.14
C GLU A 345 -12.93 -8.22 -12.94
N ALA A 346 -13.51 -9.43 -12.93
CA ALA A 346 -14.76 -9.73 -13.61
C ALA A 346 -15.97 -8.97 -13.05
N VAL A 347 -15.87 -8.51 -11.81
CA VAL A 347 -16.89 -7.66 -11.16
C VAL A 347 -16.53 -6.17 -11.16
N GLY A 348 -15.55 -5.78 -11.97
CA GLY A 348 -15.19 -4.38 -12.23
C GLY A 348 -14.29 -3.74 -11.17
N MET A 349 -13.64 -4.54 -10.32
CA MET A 349 -12.65 -4.02 -9.39
C MET A 349 -11.30 -3.84 -10.07
N MET A 350 -10.64 -2.73 -9.74
CA MET A 350 -9.27 -2.50 -10.15
C MET A 350 -8.34 -3.28 -9.22
N PRO A 351 -7.52 -4.21 -9.74
CA PRO A 351 -6.57 -4.98 -8.94
C PRO A 351 -5.48 -4.09 -8.35
N ILE A 352 -5.05 -4.40 -7.14
CA ILE A 352 -3.87 -3.78 -6.52
C ILE A 352 -2.64 -4.55 -6.97
N HIS A 353 -2.09 -4.20 -8.13
CA HIS A 353 -0.87 -4.84 -8.60
C HIS A 353 0.34 -4.45 -7.74
N ASP A 354 1.11 -5.44 -7.30
CA ASP A 354 2.42 -5.18 -6.68
C ASP A 354 3.43 -4.68 -7.75
N LEU A 355 4.39 -3.88 -7.29
CA LEU A 355 5.49 -3.43 -8.12
C LEU A 355 6.30 -4.63 -8.62
N SER A 356 6.69 -4.58 -9.89
CA SER A 356 7.34 -5.69 -10.61
C SER A 356 8.73 -6.10 -10.09
N GLY A 357 9.21 -5.53 -8.99
CA GLY A 357 10.43 -6.01 -8.36
C GLY A 357 10.74 -5.39 -7.00
N VAL A 358 11.57 -6.12 -6.27
CA VAL A 358 12.08 -5.72 -4.95
C VAL A 358 13.51 -5.26 -5.13
N ALA A 359 13.80 -4.00 -4.81
CA ALA A 359 15.18 -3.54 -4.68
C ALA A 359 15.85 -4.36 -3.57
N SER A 360 17.01 -4.96 -3.81
CA SER A 360 17.77 -5.69 -2.80
C SER A 360 19.23 -5.29 -2.88
N LEU A 361 19.87 -5.18 -1.71
CA LEU A 361 21.29 -4.91 -1.58
C LEU A 361 22.07 -6.18 -1.86
N VAL A 362 22.98 -6.13 -2.84
CA VAL A 362 23.79 -7.29 -3.21
C VAL A 362 25.18 -7.20 -2.61
N GLU A 363 25.79 -6.02 -2.64
CA GLU A 363 27.16 -5.76 -2.16
C GLU A 363 27.32 -4.26 -1.91
#